data_AF-A0A6C1QTS7-F1
#
_entry.id   AF-A0A6C1QTS7-F1
#
_cell.length_a   1.000
_cell.length_b   1.000
_cell.length_c   1.000
_cell.angle_alpha   90.00
_cell.angle_beta   90.00
_cell.angle_gamma   90.00
#
_symmetry.space_group_name_H-M   'P 1'
#
loop_
_entity.id
_entity.type
_entity.pdbx_description
1 polymer ?
#
loop_
_entity_poly.entity_id
_entity_poly.type
_entity_poly.pdbx_seq_one_letter_code
_entity_poly.pdbx_strand_id
1 'polypeptide(L)'
;MIHRMLSSQQVTGDLFRLERTNPLHVPGRNDGPVTNGPQDFRSLLIGSLNNVNQLQQEHADLSVRAIIDPDSVHPHDVTIAGAKANLSLNIARNVVDRVIRAYRDITNVR
;
A
#
# COMPACT_ATOMS: atom_id res chain seq x y z
N MET A 1 -31.77 -60.62 -13.22
CA MET A 1 -31.25 -59.32 -13.71
C MET A 1 -31.69 -58.26 -12.70
N ILE A 2 -30.83 -57.86 -11.76
CA ILE A 2 -31.18 -56.95 -10.64
C ILE A 2 -30.27 -55.73 -10.75
N HIS A 3 -30.82 -54.57 -11.07
CA HIS A 3 -30.08 -53.30 -11.12
C HIS A 3 -29.93 -52.76 -9.69
N ARG A 4 -28.70 -52.84 -9.15
CA ARG A 4 -28.34 -52.23 -7.87
C ARG A 4 -28.07 -50.74 -8.11
N MET A 5 -29.10 -49.92 -7.94
CA MET A 5 -28.98 -48.46 -7.96
C MET A 5 -28.16 -48.02 -6.72
N LEU A 6 -27.06 -47.30 -6.94
CA LEU A 6 -26.28 -46.70 -5.86
C LEU A 6 -27.10 -45.56 -5.24
N SER A 7 -27.26 -45.58 -3.91
CA SER A 7 -27.96 -44.54 -3.16
C SER A 7 -27.19 -43.23 -3.23
N SER A 8 -27.90 -42.10 -3.34
CA SER A 8 -27.32 -40.75 -3.41
C SER A 8 -26.43 -40.38 -2.21
N GLN A 9 -26.46 -41.15 -1.13
CA GLN A 9 -25.59 -40.98 0.04
C GLN A 9 -24.23 -41.69 -0.07
N GLN A 10 -23.99 -42.51 -1.10
CA GLN A 10 -22.72 -43.22 -1.31
C GLN A 10 -21.78 -42.53 -2.31
N VAL A 11 -22.19 -41.42 -2.91
CA VAL A 11 -21.34 -40.63 -3.80
C VAL A 11 -20.71 -39.49 -2.99
N THR A 12 -19.61 -39.79 -2.31
CA THR A 12 -18.68 -38.76 -1.82
C THR A 12 -17.80 -38.36 -3.00
N GLY A 13 -18.02 -37.16 -3.54
CA GLY A 13 -17.11 -36.60 -4.54
C GLY A 13 -15.78 -36.22 -3.91
N ASP A 14 -14.68 -36.52 -4.60
CA ASP A 14 -13.36 -36.04 -4.18
C ASP A 14 -13.30 -34.51 -4.30
N LEU A 15 -13.05 -33.86 -3.17
CA LEU A 15 -12.86 -32.41 -3.10
C LEU A 15 -11.43 -32.08 -3.53
N PHE A 16 -11.22 -31.84 -4.83
CA PHE A 16 -9.95 -31.32 -5.32
C PHE A 16 -9.89 -29.81 -5.08
N ARG A 17 -9.02 -29.38 -4.17
CA ARG A 17 -8.66 -27.97 -4.01
C ARG A 17 -7.73 -27.58 -5.16
N LEU A 18 -8.19 -26.67 -6.00
CA LEU A 18 -7.35 -26.10 -7.06
C LEU A 18 -6.46 -25.04 -6.42
N GLU A 19 -5.24 -25.43 -6.06
CA GLU A 19 -4.21 -24.49 -5.63
C GLU A 19 -3.81 -23.61 -6.81
N ARG A 20 -3.76 -22.30 -6.58
CA ARG A 20 -3.37 -21.33 -7.60
C ARG A 20 -1.85 -21.43 -7.83
N THR A 21 -1.44 -21.83 -9.02
CA THR A 21 -0.02 -21.83 -9.42
C THR A 21 0.50 -20.45 -9.82
N ASN A 22 -0.38 -19.52 -10.24
CA ASN A 22 -0.01 -18.16 -10.64
C ASN A 22 -0.94 -17.10 -10.02
N PRO A 23 -0.41 -16.09 -9.29
CA PRO A 23 -1.18 -15.02 -8.65
C PRO A 23 -2.08 -14.17 -9.58
N LEU A 24 -1.90 -14.22 -10.90
CA LEU A 24 -2.75 -13.50 -11.87
C LEU A 24 -4.00 -14.28 -12.31
N HIS A 25 -4.16 -15.54 -11.92
CA HIS A 25 -5.33 -16.34 -12.27
C HIS A 25 -6.58 -15.97 -11.45
N VAL A 26 -7.75 -16.31 -11.99
CA VAL A 26 -9.05 -16.01 -11.37
C VAL A 26 -9.13 -16.65 -9.98
N PRO A 27 -9.45 -15.88 -8.92
CA PRO A 27 -9.65 -16.43 -7.58
C PRO A 27 -10.79 -17.42 -7.53
N GLY A 28 -10.55 -18.54 -6.85
CA GLY A 28 -11.62 -19.40 -6.41
C GLY A 28 -12.54 -18.65 -5.44
N ARG A 29 -13.75 -19.18 -5.22
CA ARG A 29 -14.77 -18.58 -4.34
C ARG A 29 -14.29 -18.30 -2.90
N ASN A 30 -13.18 -18.91 -2.47
CA ASN A 30 -12.57 -18.74 -1.15
C ASN A 30 -11.22 -17.98 -1.18
N ASP A 31 -10.74 -17.56 -2.35
CA ASP A 31 -9.51 -16.75 -2.52
C ASP A 31 -9.85 -15.25 -2.49
N GLY A 32 -10.68 -14.85 -1.52
CA GLY A 32 -10.94 -13.43 -1.27
C GLY A 32 -9.60 -12.71 -1.00
N PRO A 33 -9.49 -11.41 -1.34
CA PRO A 33 -8.28 -10.66 -1.05
C PRO A 33 -7.94 -10.85 0.42
N VAL A 34 -6.70 -11.21 0.70
CA VAL A 34 -6.17 -11.25 2.07
C VAL A 34 -6.27 -9.82 2.57
N THR A 35 -7.33 -9.51 3.32
CA THR A 35 -7.51 -8.21 3.93
C THR A 35 -6.51 -8.17 5.07
N ASN A 36 -5.37 -7.52 4.83
CA ASN A 36 -4.54 -7.04 5.92
C ASN A 36 -5.49 -6.27 6.85
N GLY A 37 -5.58 -6.70 8.11
CA GLY A 37 -6.51 -6.12 9.09
C GLY A 37 -6.37 -4.60 9.16
N PRO A 38 -7.42 -3.89 9.61
CA PRO A 38 -7.45 -2.43 9.62
C PRO A 38 -6.17 -1.87 10.25
N GLN A 39 -5.38 -1.16 9.44
CA GLN A 39 -4.18 -0.47 9.90
C GLN A 39 -4.60 0.66 10.85
N ASP A 40 -3.97 0.74 12.01
CA ASP A 40 -4.20 1.83 12.95
C ASP A 40 -3.83 3.19 12.30
N PHE A 41 -4.64 4.22 12.56
CA PHE A 41 -4.40 5.56 12.00
C PHE A 41 -3.01 6.09 12.33
N ARG A 42 -2.52 5.82 13.56
CA ARG A 42 -1.16 6.20 13.96
C ARG A 42 -0.11 5.54 13.07
N SER A 43 -0.26 4.25 12.76
CA SER A 43 0.65 3.51 11.87
C SER A 43 0.68 4.15 10.49
N LEU A 44 -0.49 4.44 9.93
CA LEU A 44 -0.61 5.08 8.61
C LEU A 44 0.00 6.48 8.59
N LEU A 45 -0.21 7.28 9.65
CA LEU A 45 0.35 8.62 9.76
C LEU A 45 1.87 8.59 9.85
N ILE A 46 2.44 7.75 10.74
CA ILE A 46 3.89 7.61 10.86
C ILE A 46 4.50 7.07 9.57
N GLY A 47 3.87 6.07 8.94
CA GLY A 47 4.29 5.56 7.64
C GLY A 47 4.29 6.65 6.56
N SER A 48 3.28 7.51 6.53
CA SER A 48 3.20 8.63 5.59
C SER A 48 4.30 9.67 5.83
N LEU A 49 4.62 10.00 7.10
CA LEU A 49 5.71 10.91 7.44
C LEU A 49 7.07 10.34 7.04
N ASN A 50 7.29 9.04 7.25
CA ASN A 50 8.49 8.34 6.80
C ASN A 50 8.60 8.36 5.26
N ASN A 51 7.49 8.16 4.55
CA ASN A 51 7.45 8.26 3.09
C ASN A 51 7.81 9.68 2.60
N VAL A 52 7.33 10.73 3.25
CA VAL A 52 7.70 12.12 2.94
C VAL A 52 9.20 12.36 3.16
N ASN A 53 9.78 11.77 4.20
CA ASN A 53 11.22 11.84 4.43
C ASN A 53 12.00 11.10 3.33
N GLN A 54 11.55 9.91 2.95
CA GLN A 54 12.17 9.13 1.87
C GLN A 54 12.16 9.88 0.53
N LEU A 55 11.06 10.53 0.18
CA LEU A 55 10.97 11.33 -1.05
C LEU A 55 11.93 12.53 -1.02
N GLN A 56 12.13 13.17 0.14
CA GLN A 56 13.12 14.23 0.28
C GLN A 56 14.55 13.72 0.12
N GLN A 57 14.85 12.55 0.71
CA GLN A 57 16.15 11.90 0.59
C GLN A 57 16.44 11.51 -0.87
N GLU A 58 15.46 10.89 -1.56
CA GLU A 58 15.58 10.49 -2.96
C GLU A 58 15.86 11.71 -3.86
N HIS A 59 15.14 12.81 -3.67
CA HIS A 59 15.41 14.05 -4.42
C HIS A 59 16.82 14.59 -4.15
N ALA A 60 17.28 14.56 -2.90
CA ALA A 60 18.63 15.01 -2.55
C ALA A 60 19.70 14.12 -3.21
N ASP A 61 19.54 12.80 -3.16
CA ASP A 61 20.45 11.85 -3.77
C ASP A 61 20.52 12.03 -5.29
N LEU A 62 19.36 12.18 -5.94
CA LEU A 62 19.28 12.46 -7.38
C LEU A 62 19.93 13.80 -7.75
N SER A 63 19.71 14.83 -6.92
CA SER A 63 20.32 16.16 -7.13
C SER A 63 21.84 16.10 -7.03
N VAL A 64 22.38 15.37 -6.04
CA VAL A 64 23.81 15.17 -5.86
C VAL A 64 24.40 14.39 -7.04
N ARG A 65 23.76 13.28 -7.43
CA ARG A 65 24.23 12.48 -8.57
C ARG A 65 24.20 13.26 -9.88
N ALA A 66 23.18 14.07 -10.12
CA ALA A 66 23.11 14.91 -11.32
C ALA A 66 24.24 15.93 -11.43
N ILE A 67 24.88 16.30 -10.31
CA ILE A 67 26.05 17.21 -10.29
C ILE A 67 27.35 16.43 -10.47
N ILE A 68 27.49 15.27 -9.81
CA ILE A 68 28.75 14.51 -9.75
C ILE A 68 28.93 13.60 -10.98
N ASP A 69 27.84 12.99 -11.45
CA ASP A 69 27.80 12.06 -12.57
C ASP A 69 26.53 12.31 -13.41
N PRO A 70 26.50 13.39 -14.22
CA PRO A 70 25.31 13.84 -14.93
C PRO A 70 24.79 12.82 -15.95
N ASP A 71 25.65 11.97 -16.52
CA ASP A 71 25.25 10.97 -17.50
C ASP A 71 24.53 9.77 -16.87
N SER A 72 24.63 9.60 -15.55
CA SER A 72 23.97 8.52 -14.79
C SER A 72 22.52 8.83 -14.39
N VAL A 73 22.05 10.07 -14.59
CA VAL A 73 20.72 10.53 -14.13
C VAL A 73 20.00 11.29 -15.24
N HIS A 74 18.72 10.99 -15.47
CA HIS A 74 17.94 11.82 -16.38
C HIS A 74 17.55 13.14 -15.69
N PRO A 75 17.72 14.31 -16.35
CA PRO A 75 17.39 15.60 -15.75
C PRO A 75 15.93 15.73 -15.26
N HIS A 76 15.00 15.06 -15.93
CA HIS A 76 13.59 15.08 -15.55
C HIS A 76 13.31 14.29 -14.26
N ASP A 77 14.11 13.26 -13.94
CA ASP A 77 13.94 12.48 -12.72
C ASP A 77 14.19 13.33 -11.48
N VAL A 78 15.22 14.19 -11.51
CA VAL A 78 15.51 15.15 -10.44
C VAL A 78 14.33 16.11 -10.25
N THR A 79 13.79 16.64 -11.35
CA THR A 79 12.68 17.58 -11.31
C THR A 79 11.40 16.92 -10.78
N ILE A 80 11.09 15.71 -11.24
CA ILE A 80 9.93 14.92 -10.79
C ILE A 80 10.09 14.57 -9.31
N ALA A 81 11.27 14.12 -8.88
CA ALA A 81 11.54 13.83 -7.48
C ALA A 81 11.38 15.09 -6.61
N GLY A 82 11.84 16.24 -7.09
CA GLY A 82 11.68 17.52 -6.41
C GLY A 82 10.22 17.94 -6.28
N ALA A 83 9.43 17.76 -7.36
CA ALA A 83 8.00 18.02 -7.33
C ALA A 83 7.27 17.09 -6.34
N LYS A 84 7.59 15.79 -6.34
CA LYS A 84 7.05 14.80 -5.39
C LYS A 84 7.40 15.19 -3.95
N ALA A 85 8.67 15.44 -3.66
CA ALA A 85 9.13 15.81 -2.33
C ALA A 85 8.44 17.07 -1.81
N ASN A 86 8.36 18.13 -2.61
CA ASN A 86 7.70 19.38 -2.24
C ASN A 86 6.19 19.21 -2.02
N LEU A 87 5.50 18.52 -2.94
CA LEU A 87 4.07 18.27 -2.81
C LEU A 87 3.76 17.45 -1.55
N SER A 88 4.46 16.34 -1.35
CA SER A 88 4.28 15.48 -0.18
C SER A 88 4.55 16.21 1.12
N LEU A 89 5.58 17.07 1.17
CA LEU A 89 5.88 17.88 2.33
C LEU A 89 4.80 18.94 2.61
N ASN A 90 4.26 19.58 1.57
CA ASN A 90 3.15 20.53 1.73
C ASN A 90 1.88 19.85 2.25
N ILE A 91 1.56 18.65 1.76
CA ILE A 91 0.45 17.85 2.28
C ILE A 91 0.69 17.51 3.76
N ALA A 92 1.91 17.04 4.11
CA ALA A 92 2.25 16.70 5.49
C ALA A 92 2.11 17.90 6.43
N ARG A 93 2.60 19.09 6.03
CA ARG A 93 2.42 20.34 6.80
C ARG A 93 0.94 20.65 7.05
N ASN A 94 0.11 20.60 6.01
CA ASN A 94 -1.33 20.87 6.15
C ASN A 94 -2.01 19.91 7.14
N VAL A 95 -1.64 18.62 7.11
CA VAL A 95 -2.15 17.62 8.05
C VAL A 95 -1.70 17.94 9.48
N VAL A 96 -0.40 18.19 9.69
CA VAL A 96 0.15 18.53 11.01
C VAL A 96 -0.52 19.79 11.57
N ASP A 97 -0.68 20.83 10.76
CA ASP A 97 -1.37 22.07 11.16
C ASP A 97 -2.82 21.82 11.56
N ARG A 98 -3.51 20.90 10.87
CA ARG A 98 -4.88 20.53 11.23
C ARG A 98 -4.92 19.76 12.55
N VAL A 99 -3.98 18.85 12.79
CA VAL A 99 -3.86 18.10 14.04
C VAL A 99 -3.57 19.04 15.22
N ILE A 100 -2.64 19.98 15.05
CA ILE A 100 -2.31 20.98 16.08
C ILE A 100 -3.53 21.84 16.40
N ARG A 101 -4.27 22.29 15.38
CA ARG A 101 -5.52 23.05 15.58
C ARG A 101 -6.56 22.23 16.35
N ALA A 102 -6.82 21.00 15.91
CA ALA A 102 -7.77 20.12 16.59
C ALA A 102 -7.40 19.88 18.06
N TYR A 103 -6.11 19.70 18.37
CA TYR A 103 -5.63 19.55 19.74
C TYR A 103 -5.90 20.79 20.59
N ARG A 104 -5.62 21.99 20.06
CA ARG A 104 -5.91 23.26 20.73
C ARG A 104 -7.41 23.44 20.95
N ASP A 105 -8.23 23.13 19.95
CA ASP A 105 -9.69 23.24 20.04
C ASP A 105 -10.24 22.35 21.17
N ILE A 106 -9.81 21.10 21.26
CA ILE A 106 -10.23 20.16 22.32
C ILE A 106 -9.78 20.64 23.71
N THR A 107 -8.59 21.24 23.81
CA THR A 107 -8.02 21.69 25.09
C THR A 107 -8.65 23.01 25.57
N ASN A 108 -8.91 23.95 24.66
CA ASN A 108 -9.46 25.27 24.95
C ASN A 108 -10.98 25.27 25.18
N VAL A 109 -11.70 24.19 24.84
CA VAL A 109 -13.14 24.03 25.13
C VAL A 109 -13.41 23.76 26.63
N ARG A 110 -12.37 23.67 27.46
CA ARG A 110 -12.48 23.48 28.92
C ARG A 110 -12.55 24.78 29.69
#